data_AF-A0A2E1IRI2-F1
#
_entry.id   AF-A0A2E1IRI2-F1
#
_cell.length_a   1.000
_cell.length_b   1.000
_cell.length_c   1.000
_cell.angle_alpha   90.00
_cell.angle_beta   90.00
_cell.angle_gamma   90.00
#
_symmetry.space_group_name_H-M   'P 1'
#
loop_
_entity.id
_entity.type
_entity.pdbx_description
1 polymer ?
#
loop_
_entity_poly.entity_id
_entity_poly.type
_entity_poly.pdbx_seq_one_letter_code
_entity_poly.pdbx_strand_id
1 'polypeptide(L)'
;MRHWCSAVAPEPNLRDTLDAIGLEGVAMEDASDHCGDDILLIYSSPDQLLQQWREDQDTPPSKDTIQQIFQTLFLLSERIEMCAASWRLNQLDRTSLLRLTRKEQPFLDQSTLFPEANPLASLITLNLLQEIPAILDHYLNLELKSKLFGLVADVDYLNRLRSRSIAELTLTDWWQVNPERECSREQATANLLRMQQLQKDYEQVFLNQDDAKKLLRDQNNLSRKLLIKQAKQQLVP
;
A
#
# COMPACT_ATOMS: atom_id res chain seq x y z
N MET A 1 2.34 -23.10 -9.17
CA MET A 1 2.34 -21.77 -8.54
C MET A 1 2.93 -20.78 -9.53
N ARG A 2 2.10 -19.84 -9.97
CA ARG A 2 2.41 -18.81 -10.97
C ARG A 2 2.14 -17.41 -10.47
N HIS A 3 1.35 -17.30 -9.41
CA HIS A 3 0.87 -16.02 -8.90
C HIS A 3 1.19 -15.88 -7.41
N TRP A 4 1.34 -14.65 -6.94
CA TRP A 4 1.37 -14.32 -5.53
C TRP A 4 0.37 -13.21 -5.23
N CYS A 5 -0.20 -13.23 -4.03
CA CYS A 5 -1.11 -12.19 -3.56
C CYS A 5 -0.74 -11.78 -2.13
N SER A 6 -0.92 -10.50 -1.81
CA SER A 6 -0.64 -9.92 -0.51
C SER A 6 -1.55 -8.72 -0.28
N ALA A 7 -1.89 -8.45 0.98
CA ALA A 7 -2.69 -7.27 1.32
C ALA A 7 -1.94 -5.95 1.15
N VAL A 8 -0.63 -5.99 1.37
CA VAL A 8 0.29 -4.86 1.18
C VAL A 8 1.43 -5.34 0.28
N ALA A 9 1.97 -4.45 -0.53
CA ALA A 9 3.13 -4.77 -1.34
C ALA A 9 4.24 -5.36 -0.45
N PRO A 10 4.78 -6.55 -0.77
CA PRO A 10 5.92 -7.08 -0.06
C PRO A 10 7.12 -6.14 -0.19
N GLU A 11 8.09 -6.29 0.70
CA GLU A 11 9.33 -5.51 0.63
C GLU A 11 9.98 -5.61 -0.77
N PRO A 12 10.65 -4.54 -1.25
CA PRO A 12 11.18 -4.48 -2.61
C PRO A 12 12.06 -5.69 -2.95
N ASN A 13 12.91 -6.11 -2.03
CA ASN A 13 13.79 -7.27 -2.21
C ASN A 13 12.98 -8.57 -2.45
N LEU A 14 11.92 -8.80 -1.68
CA LEU A 14 11.05 -9.95 -1.88
C LEU A 14 10.38 -9.89 -3.25
N ARG A 15 9.81 -8.74 -3.60
CA ARG A 15 9.13 -8.54 -4.87
C ARG A 15 10.07 -8.82 -6.05
N ASP A 16 11.26 -8.25 -6.03
CA ASP A 16 12.26 -8.43 -7.09
C ASP A 16 12.67 -9.91 -7.22
N THR A 17 12.76 -10.64 -6.09
CA THR A 17 13.05 -12.08 -6.11
C THR A 17 11.89 -12.92 -6.64
N LEU A 18 10.64 -12.60 -6.30
CA LEU A 18 9.44 -13.27 -6.80
C LEU A 18 9.28 -13.06 -8.31
N ASP A 19 9.47 -11.83 -8.77
CA ASP A 19 9.43 -11.47 -10.19
C ASP A 19 10.55 -12.21 -10.97
N ALA A 20 11.77 -12.26 -10.41
CA ALA A 20 12.89 -12.99 -11.01
C ALA A 20 12.68 -14.50 -11.10
N ILE A 21 11.77 -15.06 -10.30
CA ILE A 21 11.38 -16.47 -10.30
C ILE A 21 10.20 -16.72 -11.25
N GLY A 22 9.59 -15.66 -11.79
CA GLY A 22 8.46 -15.71 -12.72
C GLY A 22 7.11 -15.85 -12.02
N LEU A 23 6.99 -15.40 -10.77
CA LEU A 23 5.72 -15.28 -10.08
C LEU A 23 5.12 -13.89 -10.30
N GLU A 24 3.89 -13.82 -10.77
CA GLU A 24 3.21 -12.55 -11.05
C GLU A 24 2.34 -12.12 -9.86
N GLY A 25 2.41 -10.83 -9.51
CA GLY A 25 1.59 -10.25 -8.45
C GLY A 25 0.14 -10.09 -8.89
N VAL A 26 -0.79 -10.56 -8.05
CA VAL A 26 -2.25 -10.46 -8.26
C VAL A 26 -2.85 -9.71 -7.08
N ALA A 27 -3.83 -8.84 -7.36
CA ALA A 27 -4.56 -8.13 -6.32
C ALA A 27 -5.37 -9.12 -5.46
N MET A 28 -5.58 -8.81 -4.17
CA MET A 28 -6.35 -9.69 -3.28
C MET A 28 -7.80 -9.91 -3.77
N GLU A 29 -8.38 -8.92 -4.44
CA GLU A 29 -9.73 -8.99 -5.00
C GLU A 29 -9.85 -10.04 -6.11
N ASP A 30 -8.80 -10.17 -6.93
CA ASP A 30 -8.75 -11.11 -8.05
C ASP A 30 -8.22 -12.50 -7.63
N ALA A 31 -7.70 -12.62 -6.40
CA ALA A 31 -7.13 -13.87 -5.91
C ALA A 31 -8.16 -15.01 -5.83
N SER A 32 -9.46 -14.70 -5.70
CA SER A 32 -10.51 -15.71 -5.69
C SER A 32 -10.77 -16.37 -7.04
N ASP A 33 -10.37 -15.72 -8.13
CA ASP A 33 -10.69 -16.15 -9.50
C ASP A 33 -9.68 -17.17 -10.05
N HIS A 34 -8.61 -17.39 -9.30
CA HIS A 34 -7.53 -18.30 -9.65
C HIS A 34 -7.64 -19.61 -8.87
N CYS A 35 -7.02 -20.67 -9.38
CA CYS A 35 -6.95 -21.95 -8.67
C CYS A 35 -6.10 -21.79 -7.39
N GLY A 36 -6.63 -22.21 -6.24
CA GLY A 36 -5.96 -22.08 -4.93
C GLY A 36 -4.57 -22.74 -4.85
N ASP A 37 -4.31 -23.71 -5.72
CA ASP A 37 -3.01 -24.40 -5.86
C ASP A 37 -1.94 -23.58 -6.59
N ASP A 38 -2.34 -22.53 -7.31
CA ASP A 38 -1.46 -21.76 -8.18
C ASP A 38 -1.05 -20.40 -7.60
N ILE A 39 -1.64 -20.02 -6.46
CA ILE A 39 -1.36 -18.78 -5.73
C ILE A 39 -0.54 -19.03 -4.47
N LEU A 40 0.44 -18.17 -4.24
CA LEU A 40 1.06 -17.94 -2.93
C LEU A 40 0.35 -16.79 -2.20
N LEU A 41 -0.29 -17.06 -1.08
CA LEU A 41 -0.79 -16.04 -0.16
C LEU A 41 0.32 -15.59 0.77
N ILE A 42 0.70 -14.32 0.68
CA ILE A 42 1.71 -13.69 1.52
C ILE A 42 1.01 -12.80 2.54
N TYR A 43 1.38 -12.94 3.80
CA TYR A 43 0.90 -12.06 4.87
C TYR A 43 2.04 -11.49 5.69
N SER A 44 1.80 -10.33 6.31
CA SER A 44 2.68 -9.72 7.30
C SER A 44 1.98 -9.71 8.66
N SER A 45 2.76 -9.69 9.73
CA SER A 45 2.22 -9.48 11.08
C SER A 45 1.64 -8.06 11.23
N PRO A 46 0.67 -7.83 12.14
CA PRO A 46 0.03 -6.52 12.30
C PRO A 46 1.00 -5.34 12.50
N ASP A 47 2.07 -5.51 13.30
CA ASP A 47 3.10 -4.50 13.51
C ASP A 47 3.93 -4.23 12.25
N GLN A 48 4.30 -5.28 11.50
CA GLN A 48 5.00 -5.11 10.24
C GLN A 48 4.15 -4.41 9.20
N LEU A 49 2.86 -4.73 9.14
CA LEU A 49 1.92 -4.07 8.23
C LEU A 49 1.83 -2.57 8.54
N LEU A 50 1.70 -2.21 9.82
CA LEU A 50 1.69 -0.80 10.25
C LEU A 50 3.01 -0.08 9.96
N GLN A 51 4.14 -0.76 10.15
CA GLN A 51 5.45 -0.21 9.83
C GLN A 51 5.58 0.06 8.32
N GLN A 52 5.27 -0.93 7.48
CA GLN A 52 5.31 -0.79 6.03
C GLN A 52 4.41 0.34 5.55
N TRP A 53 3.20 0.46 6.07
CA TRP A 53 2.33 1.58 5.73
C TRP A 53 2.86 2.93 6.21
N ARG A 54 3.47 3.00 7.39
CA ARG A 54 4.13 4.22 7.86
C ARG A 54 5.27 4.62 6.92
N GLU A 55 5.95 3.66 6.30
CA GLU A 55 7.06 3.87 5.36
C GLU A 55 6.59 4.14 3.93
N ASP A 56 5.47 3.57 3.46
CA ASP A 56 5.08 3.65 2.05
C ASP A 56 3.92 4.61 1.76
N GLN A 57 3.08 4.90 2.77
CA GLN A 57 1.85 5.67 2.59
C GLN A 57 1.94 7.05 3.27
N ASP A 58 1.36 8.06 2.63
CA ASP A 58 1.28 9.42 3.17
C ASP A 58 0.14 9.59 4.20
N THR A 59 -0.83 8.66 4.18
CA THR A 59 -2.03 8.74 5.03
C THR A 59 -2.13 7.54 5.96
N PRO A 60 -2.48 7.77 7.24
CA PRO A 60 -2.63 6.67 8.19
C PRO A 60 -3.88 5.84 7.86
N PRO A 61 -3.80 4.52 8.03
CA PRO A 61 -4.95 3.64 7.83
C PRO A 61 -6.00 3.82 8.93
N SER A 62 -7.24 3.46 8.61
CA SER A 62 -8.29 3.31 9.62
C SER A 62 -8.22 1.94 10.30
N LYS A 63 -8.73 1.86 11.53
CA LYS A 63 -8.83 0.59 12.28
C LYS A 63 -9.69 -0.45 11.54
N ASP A 64 -10.78 0.00 10.92
CA ASP A 64 -11.68 -0.85 10.12
C ASP A 64 -10.96 -1.43 8.90
N THR A 65 -10.10 -0.65 8.24
CA THR A 65 -9.29 -1.12 7.10
C THR A 65 -8.36 -2.25 7.53
N ILE A 66 -7.69 -2.11 8.68
CA ILE A 66 -6.78 -3.16 9.19
C ILE A 66 -7.56 -4.43 9.53
N GLN A 67 -8.72 -4.27 10.19
CA GLN A 67 -9.59 -5.41 10.50
C GLN A 67 -10.03 -6.14 9.23
N GLN A 68 -10.50 -5.41 8.21
CA GLN A 68 -10.92 -5.97 6.93
C GLN A 68 -9.79 -6.73 6.23
N ILE A 69 -8.56 -6.23 6.28
CA ILE A 69 -7.40 -6.92 5.72
C ILE A 69 -7.22 -8.29 6.37
N PHE A 70 -7.13 -8.35 7.71
CA PHE A 70 -6.90 -9.63 8.39
C PHE A 70 -8.07 -10.60 8.25
N GLN A 71 -9.30 -10.10 8.21
CA GLN A 71 -10.47 -10.90 7.89
C GLN A 71 -10.41 -11.47 6.46
N THR A 72 -10.00 -10.66 5.48
CA THR A 72 -9.89 -11.07 4.08
C THR A 72 -8.79 -12.11 3.90
N LEU A 73 -7.61 -11.88 4.50
CA LEU A 73 -6.50 -12.83 4.49
C LEU A 73 -6.93 -14.16 5.11
N PHE A 74 -7.63 -14.14 6.25
CA PHE A 74 -8.16 -15.34 6.89
C PHE A 74 -9.11 -16.11 5.94
N LEU A 75 -10.07 -15.44 5.32
CA LEU A 75 -10.99 -16.06 4.37
C LEU A 75 -10.28 -16.64 3.13
N LEU A 76 -9.27 -15.95 2.61
CA LEU A 76 -8.45 -16.43 1.49
C LEU A 76 -7.62 -17.66 1.89
N SER A 77 -7.12 -17.71 3.13
CA SER A 77 -6.36 -18.86 3.64
C SER A 77 -7.19 -20.14 3.82
N GLU A 78 -8.52 -20.05 3.81
CA GLU A 78 -9.40 -21.23 3.75
C GLU A 78 -9.39 -21.88 2.37
N ARG A 79 -9.05 -21.11 1.32
CA ARG A 79 -9.13 -21.55 -0.09
C ARG A 79 -7.76 -21.80 -0.71
N ILE A 80 -6.76 -21.02 -0.30
CA ILE A 80 -5.40 -21.08 -0.81
C ILE A 80 -4.57 -21.95 0.13
N GLU A 81 -4.05 -23.08 -0.37
CA GLU A 81 -3.25 -23.99 0.44
C GLU A 81 -1.89 -23.39 0.81
N MET A 82 -1.31 -22.60 -0.10
CA MET A 82 0.03 -22.04 0.05
C MET A 82 -0.02 -20.65 0.64
N CYS A 83 0.08 -20.59 1.96
CA CYS A 83 0.16 -19.37 2.75
C CYS A 83 1.52 -19.27 3.45
N ALA A 84 2.19 -18.13 3.44
CA ALA A 84 3.46 -17.93 4.13
C ALA A 84 3.65 -16.49 4.60
N ALA A 85 4.35 -16.32 5.72
CA ALA A 85 4.70 -15.00 6.23
C ALA A 85 5.79 -14.36 5.34
N SER A 86 5.65 -13.07 5.04
CA SER A 86 6.58 -12.28 4.22
C SER A 86 8.01 -12.37 4.75
N TRP A 87 8.20 -12.22 6.06
CA TRP A 87 9.52 -12.29 6.69
C TRP A 87 10.20 -13.65 6.52
N ARG A 88 9.45 -14.76 6.48
CA ARG A 88 10.01 -16.09 6.26
C ARG A 88 10.46 -16.26 4.81
N LEU A 89 9.65 -15.77 3.87
CA LEU A 89 9.99 -15.80 2.45
C LEU A 89 11.25 -14.98 2.15
N ASN A 90 11.43 -13.84 2.84
CA ASN A 90 12.63 -13.02 2.76
C ASN A 90 13.92 -13.72 3.19
N GLN A 91 13.84 -14.75 4.02
CA GLN A 91 15.00 -15.54 4.47
C GLN A 91 15.33 -16.70 3.54
N LEU A 92 14.45 -17.01 2.58
CA LEU A 92 14.68 -18.06 1.60
C LEU A 92 15.56 -17.52 0.45
N ASP A 93 16.55 -18.30 0.06
CA ASP A 93 17.32 -17.99 -1.14
C ASP A 93 16.50 -18.26 -2.40
N ARG A 94 16.93 -17.69 -3.53
CA ARG A 94 16.24 -17.84 -4.82
C ARG A 94 16.01 -19.30 -5.21
N THR A 95 16.93 -20.20 -4.87
CA THR A 95 16.77 -21.62 -5.20
C THR A 95 15.69 -22.29 -4.36
N SER A 96 15.59 -21.95 -3.07
CA SER A 96 14.51 -22.43 -2.20
C SER A 96 13.14 -21.90 -2.60
N LEU A 97 13.05 -20.63 -3.01
CA LEU A 97 11.81 -20.08 -3.56
C LEU A 97 11.41 -20.76 -4.90
N LEU A 98 12.38 -21.09 -5.77
CA LEU A 98 12.12 -21.90 -6.97
C LEU A 98 11.65 -23.32 -6.66
N ARG A 99 12.09 -23.91 -5.56
CA ARG A 99 11.59 -25.21 -5.09
C ARG A 99 10.16 -25.10 -4.58
N LEU A 100 9.85 -24.02 -3.87
CA LEU A 100 8.49 -23.71 -3.42
C LEU A 100 7.50 -23.68 -4.59
N THR A 101 7.84 -23.02 -5.71
CA THR A 101 6.94 -22.95 -6.88
C THR A 101 6.67 -24.31 -7.53
N ARG A 102 7.58 -25.28 -7.33
CA ARG A 102 7.46 -26.68 -7.75
C ARG A 102 6.77 -27.58 -6.72
N LYS A 103 6.19 -26.99 -5.65
CA LYS A 103 5.56 -27.69 -4.52
C LYS A 103 6.52 -28.53 -3.67
N GLU A 104 7.82 -28.28 -3.76
CA GLU A 104 8.80 -28.82 -2.82
C GLU A 104 8.84 -27.94 -1.56
N GLN A 105 9.05 -28.54 -0.38
CA GLN A 105 9.12 -27.79 0.88
C GLN A 105 10.57 -27.39 1.19
N PRO A 106 10.91 -26.08 1.12
CA PRO A 106 12.20 -25.61 1.61
C PRO A 106 12.23 -25.60 3.14
N PHE A 107 13.44 -25.61 3.69
CA PHE A 107 13.68 -25.51 5.13
C PHE A 107 14.55 -24.29 5.42
N LEU A 108 14.15 -23.53 6.43
CA LEU A 108 14.97 -22.48 7.03
C LEU A 108 15.84 -23.10 8.13
N ASP A 109 16.94 -22.43 8.46
CA ASP A 109 17.78 -22.82 9.58
C ASP A 109 17.04 -22.57 10.91
N GLN A 110 17.21 -23.45 11.89
CA GLN A 110 16.62 -23.29 13.22
C GLN A 110 17.16 -22.07 13.96
N SER A 111 18.31 -21.53 13.51
CA SER A 111 18.88 -20.27 14.02
C SER A 111 18.15 -19.02 13.52
N THR A 112 17.25 -19.13 12.52
CA THR A 112 16.51 -17.98 12.00
C THR A 112 15.61 -17.38 13.08
N LEU A 113 15.86 -16.12 13.40
CA LEU A 113 15.12 -15.39 14.43
C LEU A 113 13.87 -14.75 13.84
N PHE A 114 12.86 -14.58 14.71
CA PHE A 114 11.71 -13.75 14.38
C PHE A 114 12.16 -12.31 14.13
N PRO A 115 11.50 -11.60 13.19
CA PRO A 115 11.78 -10.19 12.95
C PRO A 115 11.52 -9.38 14.22
N GLU A 116 12.42 -8.44 14.50
CA GLU A 116 12.23 -7.52 15.61
C GLU A 116 11.13 -6.53 15.27
N ALA A 117 10.12 -6.45 16.13
CA ALA A 117 9.02 -5.52 15.95
C ALA A 117 9.49 -4.08 16.19
N ASN A 118 9.14 -3.16 15.28
CA ASN A 118 9.43 -1.75 15.46
C ASN A 118 8.75 -1.22 16.74
N PRO A 119 9.43 -0.44 17.61
CA PRO A 119 8.88 0.00 18.89
C PRO A 119 7.55 0.74 18.79
N LEU A 120 7.43 1.73 17.89
CA LEU A 120 6.22 2.51 17.74
C LEU A 120 5.09 1.67 17.13
N ALA A 121 5.41 0.91 16.09
CA ALA A 121 4.45 0.00 15.48
C ALA A 121 3.92 -1.01 16.52
N SER A 122 4.80 -1.52 17.39
CA SER A 122 4.42 -2.44 18.47
C SER A 122 3.43 -1.82 19.45
N LEU A 123 3.67 -0.57 19.87
CA LEU A 123 2.78 0.14 20.78
C LEU A 123 1.41 0.39 20.15
N ILE A 124 1.37 0.81 18.89
CA ILE A 124 0.12 1.04 18.16
C ILE A 124 -0.63 -0.28 17.97
N THR A 125 0.06 -1.34 17.56
CA THR A 125 -0.53 -2.69 17.43
C THR A 125 -1.12 -3.16 18.76
N LEU A 126 -0.41 -3.02 19.87
CA LEU A 126 -0.93 -3.43 21.18
C LEU A 126 -2.23 -2.70 21.55
N ASN A 127 -2.32 -1.40 21.28
CA ASN A 127 -3.55 -0.64 21.51
C ASN A 127 -4.67 -1.08 20.55
N LEU A 128 -4.35 -1.31 19.29
CA LEU A 128 -5.29 -1.79 18.28
C LEU A 128 -5.84 -3.18 18.62
N LEU A 129 -5.02 -4.08 19.14
CA LEU A 129 -5.45 -5.42 19.56
C LEU A 129 -6.33 -5.38 20.82
N GLN A 130 -6.18 -4.37 21.69
CA GLN A 130 -7.08 -4.17 22.83
C GLN A 130 -8.47 -3.73 22.37
N GLU A 131 -8.54 -2.87 21.36
CA GLU A 131 -9.81 -2.40 20.83
C GLU A 131 -10.49 -3.41 19.91
N ILE A 132 -9.72 -4.11 19.08
CA ILE A 132 -10.21 -5.09 18.09
C ILE A 132 -9.42 -6.41 18.26
N PRO A 133 -9.81 -7.26 19.23
CA PRO A 133 -9.13 -8.52 19.50
C PRO A 133 -9.17 -9.50 18.32
N ALA A 134 -10.20 -9.41 17.47
CA ALA A 134 -10.38 -10.29 16.31
C ALA A 134 -9.19 -10.25 15.33
N ILE A 135 -8.43 -9.16 15.29
CA ILE A 135 -7.24 -9.05 14.44
C ILE A 135 -6.16 -10.04 14.88
N LEU A 136 -5.96 -10.21 16.20
CA LEU A 136 -5.03 -11.19 16.74
C LEU A 136 -5.47 -12.60 16.40
N ASP A 137 -6.77 -12.90 16.56
CA ASP A 137 -7.30 -14.23 16.28
C ASP A 137 -7.11 -14.61 14.82
N HIS A 138 -7.43 -13.72 13.88
CA HIS A 138 -7.20 -13.95 12.46
C HIS A 138 -5.71 -14.13 12.14
N TYR A 139 -4.83 -13.31 12.73
CA TYR A 139 -3.38 -13.43 12.54
C TYR A 139 -2.84 -14.78 13.04
N LEU A 140 -3.18 -15.19 14.27
CA LEU A 140 -2.71 -16.47 14.81
C LEU A 140 -3.28 -17.66 14.05
N ASN A 141 -4.53 -17.59 13.59
CA ASN A 141 -5.10 -18.62 12.72
C ASN A 141 -4.38 -18.71 11.37
N LEU A 142 -4.00 -17.57 10.78
CA LEU A 142 -3.17 -17.54 9.57
C LEU A 142 -1.81 -18.19 9.80
N GLU A 143 -1.17 -17.86 10.91
CA GLU A 143 0.13 -18.40 11.31
C GLU A 143 0.08 -19.93 11.43
N LEU A 144 -0.95 -20.48 12.07
CA LEU A 144 -1.16 -21.92 12.24
C LEU A 144 -1.37 -22.67 10.91
N LYS A 145 -1.96 -22.02 9.90
CA LYS A 145 -2.19 -22.60 8.58
C LYS A 145 -1.00 -22.46 7.63
N SER A 146 -0.13 -21.50 7.91
CA SER A 146 0.95 -21.14 7.01
C SER A 146 2.06 -22.19 6.94
N LYS A 147 2.85 -22.12 5.87
CA LYS A 147 4.10 -22.87 5.73
C LYS A 147 5.17 -22.21 6.59
N LEU A 148 5.59 -22.93 7.63
CA LEU A 148 6.58 -22.47 8.61
C LEU A 148 8.03 -22.78 8.19
N PHE A 149 8.23 -23.56 7.12
CA PHE A 149 9.57 -23.95 6.61
C PHE A 149 10.49 -24.58 7.67
N GLY A 150 9.92 -25.39 8.57
CA GLY A 150 10.65 -26.03 9.66
C GLY A 150 10.80 -25.20 10.93
N LEU A 151 10.33 -23.95 10.93
CA LEU A 151 10.26 -23.10 12.12
C LEU A 151 8.97 -23.33 12.92
N VAL A 152 8.90 -22.69 14.08
CA VAL A 152 7.72 -22.68 14.95
C VAL A 152 6.80 -21.51 14.58
N ALA A 153 5.50 -21.70 14.81
CA ALA A 153 4.51 -20.63 14.71
C ALA A 153 4.78 -19.53 15.75
N ASP A 154 4.36 -18.31 15.44
CA ASP A 154 4.52 -17.14 16.30
C ASP A 154 3.57 -17.11 17.52
N VAL A 155 3.73 -18.07 18.43
CA VAL A 155 2.87 -18.19 19.63
C VAL A 155 3.11 -17.06 20.63
N ASP A 156 4.34 -16.55 20.70
CA ASP A 156 4.76 -15.50 21.64
C ASP A 156 4.64 -14.08 21.07
N TYR A 157 3.85 -13.91 20.01
CA TYR A 157 3.69 -12.62 19.31
C TYR A 157 3.42 -11.44 20.26
N LEU A 158 2.48 -11.61 21.21
CA LEU A 158 2.15 -10.56 22.19
C LEU A 158 3.32 -10.22 23.12
N ASN A 159 4.11 -11.23 23.52
CA ASN A 159 5.28 -11.02 24.37
C ASN A 159 6.37 -10.26 23.59
N ARG A 160 6.55 -10.59 22.30
CA ARG A 160 7.47 -9.87 21.41
C ARG A 160 7.10 -8.40 21.29
N LEU A 161 5.82 -8.10 21.03
CA LEU A 161 5.33 -6.71 20.96
C LEU A 161 5.57 -5.94 22.27
N ARG A 162 5.22 -6.54 23.41
CA ARG A 162 5.39 -5.91 24.74
C ARG A 162 6.85 -5.63 25.08
N SER A 163 7.75 -6.52 24.68
CA SER A 163 9.19 -6.34 24.92
C SER A 163 9.78 -5.14 24.16
N ARG A 164 9.14 -4.75 23.05
CA ARG A 164 9.59 -3.65 22.18
C ARG A 164 8.82 -2.35 22.37
N SER A 165 7.65 -2.38 23.00
CA SER A 165 6.84 -1.19 23.31
C SER A 165 7.35 -0.39 24.52
N ILE A 166 8.66 -0.28 24.71
CA ILE A 166 9.28 0.48 25.81
C ILE A 166 9.24 1.97 25.44
N ALA A 167 8.81 2.82 26.39
CA ALA A 167 8.63 4.25 26.16
C ALA A 167 9.85 4.92 25.52
N GLU A 168 11.06 4.66 26.04
CA GLU A 168 12.30 5.22 25.49
C GLU A 168 12.54 4.80 24.03
N LEU A 169 12.34 3.52 23.70
CA LEU A 169 12.49 3.01 22.33
C LEU A 169 11.44 3.62 21.38
N THR A 170 10.20 3.78 21.86
CA THR A 170 9.12 4.39 21.07
C THR A 170 9.39 5.87 20.79
N LEU A 171 9.94 6.61 21.76
CA LEU A 171 10.32 8.00 21.59
C LEU A 171 11.47 8.16 20.61
N THR A 172 12.49 7.29 20.69
CA THR A 172 13.59 7.31 19.72
C THR A 172 13.11 7.02 18.30
N ASP A 173 12.23 6.03 18.13
CA ASP A 173 11.69 5.66 16.82
C ASP A 173 10.72 6.72 16.27
N TRP A 174 9.91 7.34 17.13
CA TRP A 174 9.09 8.51 16.76
C TRP A 174 9.98 9.64 16.22
N TRP A 175 11.06 9.95 16.93
CA TRP A 175 11.94 11.07 16.59
C TRP A 175 12.77 10.82 15.32
N GLN A 176 13.16 9.58 15.03
CA GLN A 176 14.06 9.24 13.91
C GLN A 176 13.39 9.27 12.53
N VAL A 177 12.08 9.02 12.44
CA VAL A 177 11.36 8.96 11.15
C VAL A 177 10.89 10.35 10.68
N ASN A 178 11.04 11.39 11.51
CA ASN A 178 10.45 12.71 11.27
C ASN A 178 11.31 13.80 10.60
N PRO A 179 12.60 13.65 10.21
CA PRO A 179 13.32 14.77 9.62
C PRO A 179 12.89 15.11 8.18
N GLU A 180 12.34 14.16 7.42
CA GLU A 180 11.96 14.37 6.01
C GLU A 180 10.45 14.39 5.73
N ARG A 181 9.62 13.73 6.56
CA ARG A 181 8.16 13.62 6.35
C ARG A 181 7.32 14.62 7.12
N GLU A 182 7.69 14.90 8.37
CA GLU A 182 7.07 15.99 9.12
C GLU A 182 7.68 17.30 8.64
N CYS A 183 7.18 17.81 7.51
CA CYS A 183 7.39 19.21 7.15
C CYS A 183 7.21 20.03 8.42
N SER A 184 8.21 20.84 8.79
CA SER A 184 8.08 21.72 9.96
C SER A 184 6.75 22.47 9.82
N ARG A 185 6.09 22.80 10.93
CA ARG A 185 4.81 23.53 10.87
C ARG A 185 4.87 24.74 9.92
N GLU A 186 6.03 25.39 9.85
CA GLU A 186 6.34 26.48 8.92
C GLU A 186 6.31 26.04 7.45
N GLN A 187 6.96 24.93 7.10
CA GLN A 187 6.91 24.34 5.75
C GLN A 187 5.48 23.90 5.37
N ALA A 188 4.73 23.29 6.29
CA ALA A 188 3.33 22.92 6.04
C ALA A 188 2.46 24.16 5.75
N THR A 189 2.64 25.24 6.52
CA THR A 189 1.94 26.51 6.25
C THR A 189 2.35 27.15 4.93
N ALA A 190 3.64 27.08 4.56
CA ALA A 190 4.14 27.60 3.29
C ALA A 190 3.60 26.81 2.09
N ASN A 191 3.49 25.48 2.22
CA ASN A 191 2.89 24.62 1.19
C ASN A 191 1.39 24.88 1.03
N LEU A 192 0.67 25.06 2.14
CA LEU A 192 -0.74 25.47 2.11
C LEU A 192 -0.94 26.81 1.41
N LEU A 193 -0.10 27.80 1.71
CA LEU A 193 -0.11 29.10 1.04
C LEU A 193 0.18 28.98 -0.47
N ARG A 194 1.15 28.14 -0.86
CA ARG A 194 1.42 27.84 -2.29
C ARG A 194 0.22 27.19 -2.98
N MET A 195 -0.43 26.23 -2.34
CA MET A 195 -1.63 25.57 -2.87
C MET A 195 -2.77 26.57 -3.10
N GLN A 196 -3.00 27.48 -2.14
CA GLN A 196 -4.01 28.54 -2.30
C GLN A 196 -3.66 29.53 -3.42
N GLN A 197 -2.38 29.83 -3.63
CA GLN A 197 -1.94 30.65 -4.76
C GLN A 197 -2.18 29.96 -6.09
N LEU A 198 -1.78 28.69 -6.22
CA LEU A 198 -2.02 27.88 -7.42
C LEU A 198 -3.51 27.79 -7.76
N GLN A 199 -4.38 27.63 -6.75
CA GLN A 199 -5.82 27.60 -6.97
C GLN A 199 -6.34 28.93 -7.55
N LYS A 200 -5.90 30.07 -7.00
CA LYS A 200 -6.27 31.39 -7.51
C LYS A 200 -5.77 31.61 -8.94
N ASP A 201 -4.54 31.21 -9.24
CA ASP A 201 -3.96 31.32 -10.58
C ASP A 201 -4.75 30.47 -11.58
N TYR A 202 -5.17 29.27 -11.18
CA TYR A 202 -5.97 28.38 -12.02
C TYR A 202 -7.36 28.96 -12.31
N GLU A 203 -8.04 29.50 -11.30
CA GLU A 203 -9.33 30.19 -11.46
C GLU A 203 -9.21 31.38 -12.42
N GLN A 204 -8.13 32.15 -12.32
CA GLN A 204 -7.89 33.30 -13.19
C GLN A 204 -7.62 32.88 -14.64
N VAL A 205 -6.85 31.81 -14.87
CA VAL A 205 -6.65 31.25 -16.22
C VAL A 205 -7.97 30.77 -16.82
N PHE A 206 -8.82 30.13 -16.02
CA PHE A 206 -10.13 29.66 -16.47
C PHE A 206 -11.03 30.82 -16.92
N LEU A 207 -11.10 31.90 -16.13
CA LEU A 207 -11.84 33.12 -16.49
C LEU A 207 -11.33 33.75 -17.79
N ASN A 208 -10.00 33.89 -17.91
CA ASN A 208 -9.38 34.43 -19.12
C ASN A 208 -9.67 33.59 -20.36
N GLN A 209 -9.71 32.26 -20.21
CA GLN A 209 -10.04 31.36 -21.32
C GLN A 209 -11.48 31.54 -21.79
N ASP A 210 -12.42 31.72 -20.87
CA ASP A 210 -13.83 31.96 -21.21
C ASP A 210 -14.03 33.31 -21.90
N ASP A 211 -13.33 34.35 -21.45
CA ASP A 211 -13.39 35.66 -22.10
C ASP A 211 -12.74 35.64 -23.49
N ALA A 212 -11.62 34.91 -23.67
CA ALA A 212 -11.03 34.69 -24.99
C ALA A 212 -11.99 33.96 -25.94
N LYS A 213 -12.72 32.94 -25.45
CA LYS A 213 -13.76 32.24 -26.23
C LYS A 213 -14.90 33.17 -26.64
N LYS A 214 -15.35 34.07 -25.75
CA LYS A 214 -16.38 35.08 -26.08
C LYS A 214 -15.89 36.02 -27.16
N LEU A 215 -14.68 36.58 -27.02
CA LEU A 215 -14.07 37.46 -28.02
C LEU A 215 -13.95 36.78 -29.39
N LEU A 216 -13.54 35.51 -29.44
CA LEU A 216 -13.49 34.74 -30.70
C LEU A 216 -14.87 34.54 -31.33
N ARG A 217 -15.91 34.31 -30.53
CA ARG A 217 -17.30 34.23 -31.04
C ARG A 217 -17.75 35.57 -31.62
N ASP A 218 -17.45 36.67 -30.93
CA ASP A 218 -17.81 38.02 -31.38
C ASP A 218 -17.07 38.42 -32.65
N GLN A 219 -15.76 38.12 -32.73
CA GLN A 219 -14.97 38.33 -33.94
C GLN A 219 -15.53 37.52 -35.11
N ASN A 220 -15.83 36.23 -34.92
CA ASN A 220 -16.43 35.40 -35.96
C ASN A 220 -17.79 35.93 -36.43
N ASN A 221 -18.63 36.40 -35.49
CA ASN A 221 -19.91 37.00 -35.81
C ASN A 221 -19.76 38.30 -36.60
N LEU A 222 -18.80 39.16 -36.25
CA LEU A 222 -18.48 40.38 -36.99
C LEU A 222 -17.95 40.07 -38.39
N SER A 223 -17.01 39.13 -38.51
CA SER A 223 -16.49 38.66 -39.81
C SER A 223 -17.59 38.13 -40.71
N ARG A 224 -18.51 37.31 -40.18
CA ARG A 224 -19.69 36.83 -40.93
C ARG A 224 -20.58 37.99 -41.39
N LYS A 225 -20.87 38.95 -40.52
CA LYS A 225 -21.69 40.13 -40.86
C LYS A 225 -21.04 40.99 -41.95
N LEU A 226 -19.71 41.17 -41.90
CA LEU A 226 -18.96 41.91 -42.93
C LEU A 226 -18.99 41.19 -44.28
N LEU A 227 -18.76 39.86 -44.28
CA LEU A 227 -18.86 39.05 -45.49
C LEU A 227 -20.25 39.10 -46.12
N ILE A 228 -21.32 39.02 -45.32
CA ILE A 228 -22.71 39.16 -45.80
C ILE A 228 -22.97 40.54 -46.40
N LYS A 229 -22.44 41.61 -45.79
CA LYS A 229 -22.57 42.98 -46.33
C LYS A 229 -21.83 43.14 -47.66
N GLN A 230 -20.60 42.63 -47.78
CA GLN A 230 -19.84 42.67 -49.03
C GLN A 230 -20.53 41.86 -50.13
N ALA A 231 -21.04 40.66 -49.82
CA ALA A 231 -21.80 39.85 -50.78
C ALA A 231 -23.06 40.57 -51.26
N LYS A 232 -23.78 41.28 -50.38
CA LYS A 232 -24.95 42.09 -50.75
C LYS A 232 -24.58 43.30 -51.62
N GLN A 233 -23.44 43.93 -51.40
CA GLN A 233 -22.97 45.05 -52.23
C GLN A 233 -22.54 44.62 -53.63
N GLN A 234 -22.11 43.37 -53.81
CA GLN A 234 -21.78 42.79 -55.12
C GLN A 234 -23.01 42.28 -55.90
N LEU A 235 -24.19 42.21 -55.26
CA LEU A 235 -25.44 41.70 -55.84
C LEU A 235 -26.44 42.80 -56.23
N VAL A 236 -26.11 44.08 -56.03
CA VAL A 236 -26.89 45.22 -56.53
C VAL A 236 -26.18 45.77 -57.77
N PRO A 237 -26.74 45.65 -58.99
CA PRO A 237 -26.15 46.19 -60.21
C PRO A 237 -26.15 47.73 -60.25
#